data_AF-A0A382U251-F1
#
_entry.id   AF-A0A382U251-F1
#
_cell.length_a   1.000
_cell.length_b   1.000
_cell.length_c   1.000
_cell.angle_alpha   90.00
_cell.angle_beta   90.00
_cell.angle_gamma   90.00
#
_symmetry.space_group_name_H-M   'P 1'
#
loop_
_entity.id
_entity.type
_entity.pdbx_description
1 polymer ?
#
loop_
_entity_poly.entity_id
_entity_poly.type
_entity_poly.pdbx_seq_one_letter_code
_entity_poly.pdbx_strand_id
1 'polypeptide(L)'
;MALPSYATPVQRTYYYFYLFFCGVVFFFLIAPLVAIIPISFSRSPFMLFTEGMLAWPPEPEAWSFRWYRYMVGICTDKNLTTPCGNRWMIGTVNSFFVGGISTLVATILGTLAALGLSRPHMPFKGLIMSILISPMIVPLIITAAGMFFFYAKINLVYTFTGIILAHVALSTPFVVITVT
;
A
#
# COMPACT_ATOMS: atom_id res chain seq x y z
N MET A 1 16.85 15.98 -17.42
CA MET A 1 16.97 16.81 -18.63
C MET A 1 18.21 17.67 -18.50
N ALA A 2 19.14 17.61 -19.46
CA ALA A 2 20.33 18.45 -19.43
C ALA A 2 19.95 19.93 -19.65
N LEU A 3 20.64 20.85 -18.97
CA LEU A 3 20.46 22.28 -19.16
C LEU A 3 20.87 22.68 -20.59
N PRO A 4 20.10 23.54 -21.29
CA PRO A 4 20.49 24.06 -22.59
C PRO A 4 21.85 24.76 -22.54
N SER A 5 22.61 24.70 -23.63
CA SER A 5 23.96 25.29 -23.70
C SER A 5 23.97 26.81 -23.43
N TYR A 6 22.88 27.50 -23.76
CA TYR A 6 22.67 28.94 -23.55
C TYR A 6 22.14 29.31 -22.15
N ALA A 7 22.00 28.37 -21.22
CA ALA A 7 21.48 28.66 -19.88
C ALA A 7 22.43 29.59 -19.11
N THR A 8 21.88 30.68 -18.56
CA THR A 8 22.65 31.66 -17.78
C THR A 8 23.18 31.04 -16.48
N PRO A 9 24.28 31.54 -15.89
CA PRO A 9 24.83 31.01 -14.63
C PRO A 9 23.78 30.93 -13.51
N VAL A 10 22.90 31.93 -13.44
CA VAL A 10 21.79 32.00 -12.49
C VAL A 10 20.80 30.85 -12.71
N GLN A 11 20.39 30.58 -13.95
CA GLN A 11 19.48 29.47 -14.28
C GLN A 11 20.10 28.11 -13.93
N ARG A 12 21.42 27.94 -14.13
CA ARG A 12 22.12 26.71 -13.76
C ARG A 12 22.12 26.51 -12.24
N THR A 13 22.38 27.55 -11.45
CA THR A 13 22.34 27.49 -9.99
C THR A 13 20.94 27.14 -9.48
N TYR A 14 19.89 27.78 -9.99
CA TYR A 14 18.50 27.45 -9.62
C TYR A 14 18.13 26.01 -9.94
N TYR A 15 18.57 25.50 -11.09
CA TYR A 15 18.31 24.11 -11.49
C TYR A 15 18.95 23.10 -10.52
N TYR A 16 20.23 23.26 -10.18
CA TYR A 16 20.90 22.36 -9.24
C TYR A 16 20.36 22.51 -7.82
N PHE A 17 20.03 23.74 -7.39
CA PHE A 17 19.37 23.97 -6.11
C PHE A 17 18.01 23.27 -6.04
N TYR A 18 17.20 23.38 -7.09
CA TYR A 18 15.91 22.68 -7.18
C TYR A 18 16.09 21.16 -7.11
N LEU A 19 17.03 20.58 -7.87
CA LEU A 19 17.32 19.15 -7.80
C LEU A 19 17.79 18.71 -6.42
N PHE A 20 18.66 19.49 -5.78
CA PHE A 20 19.12 19.24 -4.42
C PHE A 20 17.95 19.27 -3.43
N PHE A 21 17.10 20.29 -3.51
CA PHE A 21 15.90 20.40 -2.68
C PHE A 21 14.96 19.20 -2.88
N CYS A 22 14.64 18.84 -4.12
CA CYS A 22 13.85 17.64 -4.42
C CYS A 22 14.51 16.37 -3.85
N GLY A 23 15.84 16.24 -3.98
CA GLY A 23 16.60 15.13 -3.43
C GLY A 23 16.49 15.04 -1.91
N VAL A 24 16.61 16.16 -1.20
CA VAL A 24 16.45 16.23 0.26
C VAL A 24 15.02 15.88 0.67
N VAL A 25 14.01 16.38 -0.04
CA VAL A 25 12.59 16.05 0.22
C VAL A 25 12.34 14.55 0.03
N PHE A 26 12.80 13.95 -1.08
CA PHE A 26 12.65 12.51 -1.30
C PHE A 26 13.40 11.69 -0.26
N PHE A 27 14.62 12.10 0.11
CA PHE A 27 15.37 11.44 1.18
C PHE A 27 14.59 11.48 2.50
N PHE A 28 14.07 12.64 2.90
CA PHE A 28 13.28 12.79 4.12
C PHE A 28 12.03 11.90 4.13
N LEU A 29 11.32 11.80 2.99
CA LEU A 29 10.13 10.96 2.87
C LEU A 29 10.45 9.45 2.89
N ILE A 30 11.59 9.03 2.35
CA ILE A 30 12.00 7.62 2.24
C ILE A 30 12.80 7.14 3.47
N ALA A 31 13.52 8.03 4.16
CA ALA A 31 14.37 7.73 5.30
C ALA A 31 13.75 6.80 6.36
N PRO A 32 12.49 7.00 6.83
CA PRO A 32 11.89 6.09 7.80
C PRO A 32 11.67 4.66 7.27
N LEU A 33 11.48 4.48 5.96
CA LEU A 33 11.35 3.16 5.34
C LEU A 33 12.70 2.42 5.32
N VAL A 34 13.80 3.16 5.14
CA VAL A 34 15.16 2.59 5.17
C VAL A 34 15.49 2.01 6.54
N ALA A 35 15.00 2.62 7.63
CA ALA A 35 15.21 2.13 8.99
C ALA A 35 14.55 0.77 9.26
N ILE A 36 13.48 0.43 8.53
CA ILE A 36 12.79 -0.87 8.69
C ILE A 36 13.62 -2.02 8.12
N ILE A 37 14.44 -1.77 7.09
CA ILE A 37 15.27 -2.78 6.43
C ILE A 37 16.24 -3.46 7.41
N PRO A 38 17.11 -2.75 8.16
CA PRO A 38 17.98 -3.42 9.12
C PRO A 38 17.21 -4.12 10.25
N ILE A 39 16.11 -3.50 10.72
CA ILE A 39 15.28 -4.07 11.80
C ILE A 39 14.67 -5.42 11.37
N SER A 40 14.34 -5.63 10.10
CA SER A 40 13.80 -6.91 9.61
C SER A 40 14.80 -8.06 9.75
N PHE A 41 16.09 -7.77 9.89
CA PHE A 41 17.15 -8.75 10.18
C PHE A 41 17.47 -8.85 11.67
N SER A 42 16.71 -8.23 12.57
CA SER A 42 16.99 -8.30 14.01
C SER A 42 16.68 -9.69 14.60
N ARG A 43 17.55 -10.17 15.50
CA ARG A 43 17.25 -11.34 16.36
C ARG A 43 16.28 -11.05 17.50
N SER A 44 16.03 -9.79 17.83
CA SER A 44 15.09 -9.43 18.91
C SER A 44 13.65 -9.79 18.52
N PRO A 45 12.83 -10.33 19.44
CA PRO A 45 11.39 -10.48 19.20
C PRO A 45 10.68 -9.13 19.05
N PHE A 46 11.33 -8.04 19.44
CA PHE A 46 10.84 -6.68 19.29
C PHE A 46 11.48 -5.99 18.07
N MET A 47 10.68 -5.22 17.33
CA MET A 47 11.12 -4.44 16.16
C MET A 47 11.84 -3.15 16.59
N LEU A 48 13.00 -3.31 17.20
CA LEU A 48 13.86 -2.23 17.68
C LEU A 48 15.32 -2.50 17.34
N PHE A 49 16.12 -1.43 17.26
CA PHE A 49 17.57 -1.53 17.16
C PHE A 49 18.14 -2.03 18.48
N THR A 50 18.79 -3.19 18.46
CA THR A 50 19.43 -3.75 19.66
C THR A 50 20.80 -3.11 19.90
N GLU A 51 21.30 -3.19 21.13
CA GLU A 51 22.63 -2.67 21.47
C GLU A 51 23.73 -3.28 20.58
N GLY A 52 23.69 -4.58 20.33
CA GLY A 52 24.63 -5.25 19.42
C GLY A 52 24.52 -4.83 17.95
N MET A 53 23.38 -4.31 17.49
CA MET A 53 23.26 -3.72 16.14
C MET A 53 23.86 -2.31 16.06
N LEU A 54 23.81 -1.57 17.16
CA LEU A 54 24.30 -0.19 17.25
C LEU A 54 25.77 -0.11 17.69
N ALA A 55 26.33 -1.20 18.22
CA ALA A 55 27.73 -1.31 18.60
C ALA A 55 28.67 -1.06 17.40
N TRP A 56 29.86 -0.54 17.69
CA TRP A 56 30.93 -0.38 16.69
C TRP A 56 32.18 -1.14 17.14
N PRO A 57 32.53 -2.27 16.49
CA PRO A 57 31.86 -2.89 15.34
C PRO A 57 30.52 -3.56 15.70
N PRO A 58 29.55 -3.66 14.76
CA PRO A 58 28.29 -4.36 15.00
C PRO A 58 28.54 -5.83 15.33
N GLU A 59 27.86 -6.34 16.35
CA GLU A 59 27.95 -7.75 16.73
C GLU A 59 27.26 -8.60 15.64
N PRO A 60 27.97 -9.55 15.00
CA PRO A 60 27.37 -10.41 13.98
C PRO A 60 26.17 -11.22 14.52
N GLU A 61 26.20 -11.49 15.82
CA GLU A 61 25.17 -12.19 16.56
C GLU A 61 23.87 -11.38 16.73
N ALA A 62 23.85 -10.08 16.46
CA ALA A 62 22.63 -9.30 16.56
C ALA A 62 21.70 -9.47 15.33
N TRP A 63 22.25 -10.00 14.23
CA TRP A 63 21.58 -10.12 12.92
C TRP A 63 21.13 -11.56 12.63
N SER A 64 19.98 -11.73 11.98
CA SER A 64 19.45 -13.03 11.54
C SER A 64 18.31 -12.92 10.53
N PHE A 65 18.18 -13.94 9.69
CA PHE A 65 17.06 -14.15 8.79
C PHE A 65 15.85 -14.83 9.47
N ARG A 66 15.72 -14.77 10.80
CA ARG A 66 14.64 -15.45 11.52
C ARG A 66 13.25 -15.08 10.99
N TRP A 67 12.95 -13.79 10.84
CA TRP A 67 11.63 -13.33 10.43
C TRP A 67 11.26 -13.78 9.01
N TYR A 68 12.25 -13.82 8.11
CA TYR A 68 12.08 -14.37 6.76
C TYR A 68 11.84 -15.88 6.79
N ARG A 69 12.54 -16.64 7.65
CA ARG A 69 12.29 -18.08 7.86
C ARG A 69 10.88 -18.33 8.43
N TYR A 70 10.46 -17.51 9.40
CA TYR A 70 9.12 -17.59 9.98
C TYR A 70 8.02 -17.27 8.97
N MET A 71 8.27 -16.33 8.05
CA MET A 71 7.33 -16.00 6.97
C MET A 71 7.00 -17.24 6.13
N VAL A 72 7.98 -18.10 5.85
CA VAL A 72 7.82 -19.33 5.05
C VAL A 72 7.53 -20.58 5.90
N GLY A 73 7.28 -20.43 7.21
CA GLY A 73 6.92 -21.53 8.11
C GLY A 73 8.10 -22.35 8.66
N ILE A 74 9.35 -21.92 8.43
CA ILE A 74 10.53 -22.58 8.97
C ILE A 74 10.82 -22.02 10.36
N CYS A 75 10.39 -22.74 11.40
CA CYS A 75 10.64 -22.36 12.80
C CYS A 75 11.65 -23.30 13.43
N THR A 76 12.86 -22.80 13.68
CA THR A 76 13.97 -23.60 14.22
C THR A 76 14.45 -23.09 15.59
N ASP A 77 13.93 -21.95 16.05
CA ASP A 77 14.46 -21.29 17.24
C ASP A 77 13.88 -21.92 18.52
N LYS A 78 14.72 -22.03 19.56
CA LYS A 78 14.36 -22.70 20.83
C LYS A 78 13.39 -21.88 21.70
N ASN A 79 13.38 -20.56 21.55
CA ASN A 79 12.51 -19.65 22.28
C ASN A 79 11.47 -19.05 21.32
N LEU A 80 10.28 -19.65 21.24
CA LEU A 80 9.17 -19.16 20.43
C LEU A 80 8.34 -18.14 21.20
N THR A 81 8.41 -16.87 20.79
CA THR A 81 7.44 -15.84 21.21
C THR A 81 6.24 -15.75 20.26
N THR A 82 6.37 -16.29 19.04
CA THR A 82 5.33 -16.31 18.01
C THR A 82 4.93 -17.74 17.69
N PRO A 83 3.62 -18.05 17.57
CA PRO A 83 3.17 -19.37 17.12
C PRO A 83 3.77 -19.72 15.76
N CYS A 84 4.41 -20.89 15.66
CA CYS A 84 4.91 -21.36 14.39
C CYS A 84 3.76 -21.72 13.45
N GLY A 85 3.81 -21.24 12.22
CA GLY A 85 2.89 -21.69 11.17
C GLY A 85 2.99 -20.87 9.89
N ASN A 86 2.26 -21.34 8.88
CA ASN A 86 2.34 -20.79 7.51
C ASN A 86 1.36 -19.61 7.29
N ARG A 87 0.78 -19.06 8.37
CA ARG A 87 -0.28 -18.04 8.30
C ARG A 87 0.18 -16.77 7.61
N TRP A 88 1.43 -16.36 7.80
CA TRP A 88 2.03 -15.21 7.13
C TRP A 88 2.14 -15.43 5.63
N MET A 89 2.68 -16.57 5.19
CA MET A 89 2.74 -16.93 3.76
C MET A 89 1.35 -16.96 3.13
N ILE A 90 0.39 -17.64 3.78
CA ILE A 90 -0.99 -17.75 3.28
C ILE A 90 -1.64 -16.36 3.20
N GLY A 91 -1.47 -15.53 4.23
CA GLY A 91 -1.97 -14.16 4.26
C GLY A 91 -1.39 -13.29 3.13
N THR A 92 -0.09 -13.42 2.86
CA THR A 92 0.57 -12.72 1.75
C THR A 92 0.00 -13.14 0.40
N VAL A 93 -0.11 -14.45 0.15
CA VAL A 93 -0.69 -14.98 -1.11
C VAL A 93 -2.14 -14.53 -1.27
N ASN A 94 -2.94 -14.63 -0.22
CA ASN A 94 -4.33 -14.17 -0.21
C ASN A 94 -4.43 -12.67 -0.51
N SER A 95 -3.53 -11.86 0.02
CA SER A 95 -3.49 -10.41 -0.22
C SER A 95 -3.18 -10.08 -1.68
N PHE A 96 -2.20 -10.76 -2.28
CA PHE A 96 -1.90 -10.61 -3.71
C PHE A 96 -3.07 -11.07 -4.59
N PHE A 97 -3.72 -12.18 -4.25
CA PHE A 97 -4.88 -12.68 -4.98
C PHE A 97 -6.06 -11.71 -4.93
N VAL A 98 -6.46 -11.29 -3.72
CA VAL A 98 -7.57 -10.35 -3.52
C VAL A 98 -7.25 -9.00 -4.16
N GLY A 99 -6.06 -8.45 -3.91
CA GLY A 99 -5.63 -7.16 -4.44
C GLY A 99 -5.56 -7.15 -5.96
N GLY A 100 -5.01 -8.21 -6.57
CA GLY A 100 -4.89 -8.35 -8.01
C GLY A 100 -6.26 -8.41 -8.70
N ILE A 101 -7.16 -9.27 -8.23
CA ILE A 101 -8.51 -9.38 -8.80
C ILE A 101 -9.29 -8.08 -8.60
N SER A 102 -9.23 -7.50 -7.40
CA SER A 102 -9.95 -6.26 -7.10
C SER A 102 -9.47 -5.11 -7.98
N THR A 103 -8.15 -5.00 -8.21
CA THR A 103 -7.57 -3.99 -9.10
C THR A 103 -8.07 -4.16 -10.52
N LEU A 104 -8.04 -5.39 -11.05
CA LEU A 104 -8.49 -5.68 -12.42
C LEU A 104 -9.96 -5.32 -12.60
N VAL A 105 -10.84 -5.77 -11.70
CA VAL A 105 -12.27 -5.51 -11.78
C VAL A 105 -12.59 -4.02 -11.60
N ALA A 106 -12.00 -3.37 -10.60
CA ALA A 106 -12.20 -1.94 -10.36
C ALA A 106 -11.71 -1.08 -11.53
N THR A 107 -10.59 -1.44 -12.15
CA THR A 107 -10.04 -0.72 -13.31
C THR A 107 -10.98 -0.82 -14.51
N ILE A 108 -11.48 -2.02 -14.81
CA ILE A 108 -12.41 -2.23 -15.92
C ILE A 108 -13.71 -1.44 -15.68
N LEU A 109 -14.35 -1.62 -14.52
CA LEU A 109 -15.62 -0.97 -14.20
C LEU A 109 -15.47 0.56 -14.13
N GLY A 110 -14.41 1.04 -13.47
CA GLY A 110 -14.14 2.47 -13.34
C GLY A 110 -13.83 3.14 -14.68
N THR A 111 -13.07 2.48 -15.55
CA THR A 111 -12.78 2.99 -16.91
C THR A 111 -14.06 3.06 -17.74
N LEU A 112 -14.91 2.02 -17.70
CA LEU A 112 -16.19 2.04 -18.41
C LEU A 112 -17.11 3.15 -17.90
N ALA A 113 -17.17 3.36 -16.58
CA ALA A 113 -17.93 4.44 -15.97
C ALA A 113 -17.38 5.82 -16.38
N ALA A 114 -16.05 6.01 -16.35
CA ALA A 114 -15.39 7.24 -16.77
C ALA A 114 -15.67 7.58 -18.25
N LEU A 115 -15.61 6.59 -19.15
CA LEU A 115 -15.94 6.76 -20.57
C LEU A 115 -17.39 7.18 -20.80
N GLY A 116 -18.33 6.72 -19.96
CA GLY A 116 -19.72 7.17 -20.00
C GLY A 116 -19.88 8.61 -19.48
N LEU A 117 -19.25 8.92 -18.35
CA LEU A 117 -19.36 10.19 -17.64
C LEU A 117 -18.62 11.36 -18.30
N SER A 118 -17.62 11.07 -19.13
CA SER A 118 -16.89 12.08 -19.91
C SER A 118 -17.68 12.60 -21.11
N ARG A 119 -18.78 11.94 -21.49
CA ARG A 119 -19.61 12.37 -22.63
C ARG A 119 -20.38 13.66 -22.32
N PRO A 120 -20.40 14.66 -23.24
CA PRO A 120 -21.12 15.92 -23.04
C PRO A 120 -22.63 15.77 -22.81
N HIS A 121 -23.23 14.72 -23.36
CA HIS A 121 -24.68 14.48 -23.34
C HIS A 121 -25.13 13.58 -22.19
N MET A 122 -24.26 13.29 -21.21
CA MET A 122 -24.59 12.40 -20.09
C MET A 122 -25.60 13.09 -19.15
N PRO A 123 -26.84 12.58 -19.01
CA PRO A 123 -27.82 13.15 -18.10
C PRO A 123 -27.41 12.90 -16.64
N PHE A 124 -27.75 13.84 -15.75
CA PHE A 124 -27.52 13.74 -14.31
C PHE A 124 -26.06 13.47 -13.87
N LYS A 125 -25.07 13.87 -14.68
CA LYS A 125 -23.63 13.65 -14.42
C LYS A 125 -23.22 13.98 -12.98
N GLY A 126 -23.65 15.12 -12.45
CA GLY A 126 -23.33 15.55 -11.08
C GLY A 126 -23.84 14.59 -10.00
N LEU A 127 -25.08 14.10 -10.13
CA LEU A 127 -25.67 13.16 -9.18
C LEU A 127 -24.95 11.80 -9.25
N ILE A 128 -24.70 11.29 -10.45
CA ILE A 128 -24.00 10.00 -10.64
C ILE A 128 -22.58 10.08 -10.07
N MET A 129 -21.85 11.16 -10.36
CA MET A 129 -20.54 11.42 -9.77
C MET A 129 -20.60 11.49 -8.24
N SER A 130 -21.59 12.17 -7.66
CA SER A 130 -21.72 12.22 -6.19
C SER A 130 -21.96 10.85 -5.56
N ILE A 131 -22.75 9.98 -6.21
CA ILE A 131 -22.98 8.62 -5.72
C ILE A 131 -21.70 7.80 -5.83
N LEU A 132 -20.99 7.89 -6.96
CA LEU A 132 -19.73 7.17 -7.16
C LEU A 132 -18.63 7.62 -6.18
N ILE A 133 -18.55 8.91 -5.85
CA ILE A 133 -17.52 9.44 -4.93
C ILE A 133 -17.93 9.28 -3.46
N SER A 134 -19.22 9.10 -3.16
CA SER A 134 -19.72 8.97 -1.78
C SER A 134 -18.96 7.97 -0.89
N PRO A 135 -18.49 6.79 -1.36
CA PRO A 135 -17.74 5.85 -0.52
C PRO A 135 -16.40 6.40 -0.04
N MET A 136 -15.83 7.40 -0.74
CA MET A 136 -14.57 8.06 -0.33
C MET A 136 -14.79 9.11 0.76
N ILE A 137 -16.01 9.66 0.86
CA ILE A 137 -16.36 10.68 1.86
C ILE A 137 -16.76 10.00 3.18
N VAL A 138 -17.45 8.87 3.09
CA VAL A 138 -17.90 8.12 4.27
C VAL A 138 -16.69 7.48 4.98
N PRO A 139 -16.56 7.63 6.31
CA PRO A 139 -15.51 6.97 7.08
C PRO A 139 -15.48 5.46 6.83
N LEU A 140 -14.29 4.93 6.54
CA LEU A 140 -14.11 3.53 6.13
C LEU A 140 -14.68 2.53 7.14
N ILE A 141 -14.63 2.84 8.43
CA ILE A 141 -15.18 1.98 9.49
C ILE A 141 -16.71 1.86 9.42
N ILE A 142 -17.42 2.92 9.03
CA ILE A 142 -18.88 2.93 8.89
C ILE A 142 -19.27 2.08 7.66
N THR A 143 -18.58 2.30 6.54
CA THR A 143 -18.78 1.51 5.32
C THR A 143 -18.51 0.01 5.57
N ALA A 144 -17.42 -0.31 6.29
CA ALA A 144 -17.07 -1.68 6.64
C ALA A 144 -18.14 -2.35 7.52
N ALA A 145 -18.65 -1.65 8.55
CA ALA A 145 -19.72 -2.17 9.40
C ALA A 145 -21.02 -2.41 8.59
N GLY A 146 -21.40 -1.46 7.72
CA GLY A 146 -22.56 -1.60 6.84
C GLY A 146 -22.43 -2.79 5.89
N MET A 147 -21.27 -2.93 5.23
CA MET A 147 -20.98 -4.08 4.37
C MET A 147 -20.98 -5.40 5.15
N PHE A 148 -20.45 -5.44 6.38
CA PHE A 148 -20.46 -6.65 7.20
C PHE A 148 -21.88 -7.12 7.51
N PHE A 149 -22.77 -6.24 7.99
CA PHE A 149 -24.16 -6.62 8.27
C PHE A 149 -24.92 -7.04 7.01
N PHE A 150 -24.65 -6.39 5.87
CA PHE A 150 -25.23 -6.79 4.58
C PHE A 150 -24.72 -8.17 4.14
N TYR A 151 -23.40 -8.39 4.13
CA TYR A 151 -22.77 -9.65 3.74
C TYR A 151 -23.13 -10.81 4.67
N ALA A 152 -23.38 -10.54 5.96
CA ALA A 152 -23.85 -11.55 6.92
C ALA A 152 -25.19 -12.14 6.49
N LYS A 153 -26.13 -11.32 6.00
CA LYS A 153 -27.44 -11.79 5.55
C LYS A 153 -27.37 -12.68 4.31
N ILE A 154 -26.38 -12.45 3.46
CA ILE A 154 -26.20 -13.18 2.19
C ILE A 154 -25.08 -14.22 2.25
N ASN A 155 -24.55 -14.53 3.44
CA ASN A 155 -23.47 -15.51 3.67
C ASN A 155 -22.16 -15.24 2.88
N LEU A 156 -21.84 -13.96 2.64
CA LEU A 156 -20.56 -13.56 2.01
C LEU A 156 -19.45 -13.25 3.02
N VAL A 157 -19.75 -13.30 4.32
CA VAL A 157 -18.74 -13.07 5.38
C VAL A 157 -17.72 -14.19 5.36
N TYR A 158 -16.44 -13.86 5.60
CA TYR A 158 -15.31 -14.79 5.57
C TYR A 158 -15.04 -15.44 4.21
N THR A 159 -15.56 -14.88 3.10
CA THR A 159 -15.30 -15.39 1.75
C THR A 159 -14.36 -14.46 0.97
N PHE A 160 -13.58 -15.01 0.04
CA PHE A 160 -12.78 -14.20 -0.89
C PHE A 160 -13.66 -13.29 -1.75
N THR A 161 -14.79 -13.80 -2.24
CA THR A 161 -15.73 -13.03 -3.07
C THR A 161 -16.25 -11.80 -2.34
N GLY A 162 -16.66 -11.93 -1.08
CA GLY A 162 -17.11 -10.79 -0.28
C GLY A 162 -16.02 -9.73 -0.12
N ILE A 163 -14.81 -10.14 0.23
CA ILE A 163 -13.67 -9.22 0.41
C ILE A 163 -13.31 -8.53 -0.91
N ILE A 164 -13.28 -9.26 -2.03
CA ILE A 164 -12.98 -8.70 -3.36
C ILE A 164 -14.04 -7.67 -3.75
N LEU A 165 -15.33 -7.98 -3.60
CA LEU A 165 -16.42 -7.05 -3.93
C LEU A 165 -16.36 -5.77 -3.08
N ALA A 166 -16.03 -5.88 -1.80
CA ALA A 166 -15.83 -4.72 -0.94
C ALA A 166 -14.66 -3.84 -1.42
N HIS A 167 -13.52 -4.45 -1.76
CA HIS A 167 -12.37 -3.71 -2.29
C HIS A 167 -12.68 -3.05 -3.64
N VAL A 168 -13.40 -3.74 -4.53
CA VAL A 168 -13.83 -3.19 -5.82
C VAL A 168 -14.71 -1.96 -5.60
N ALA A 169 -15.71 -2.03 -4.72
CA ALA A 169 -16.61 -0.92 -4.44
C ALA A 169 -15.87 0.31 -3.90
N LEU A 170 -14.87 0.10 -3.04
CA LEU A 170 -14.07 1.19 -2.47
C LEU A 170 -13.00 1.74 -3.43
N SER A 171 -12.49 0.92 -4.36
CA SER A 171 -11.40 1.29 -5.27
C SER A 171 -11.89 1.89 -6.59
N THR A 172 -13.08 1.50 -7.06
CA THR A 172 -13.68 2.01 -8.31
C THR A 172 -13.75 3.54 -8.39
N PRO A 173 -14.12 4.28 -7.32
CA PRO A 173 -14.18 5.74 -7.35
C PRO A 173 -12.82 6.41 -7.65
N PHE A 174 -11.72 5.85 -7.13
CA PHE A 174 -10.37 6.32 -7.43
C PHE A 174 -10.03 6.18 -8.91
N VAL A 175 -10.43 5.06 -9.52
CA VAL A 175 -10.26 4.84 -10.96
C VAL A 175 -11.07 5.85 -11.76
N VAL A 176 -12.36 6.03 -11.43
CA VAL A 176 -13.24 6.96 -12.14
C VAL A 176 -12.65 8.38 -12.12
N ILE A 177 -12.24 8.89 -10.96
CA ILE A 177 -11.68 10.25 -10.86
C ILE A 177 -10.37 10.40 -11.64
N THR A 178 -9.52 9.38 -11.63
CA THR A 178 -8.20 9.45 -12.29
C THR A 178 -8.32 9.36 -13.82
N VAL A 179 -9.32 8.64 -14.33
CA VAL A 179 -9.49 8.37 -15.76
C VAL A 179 -10.44 9.37 -16.46
N THR A 180 -11.38 9.96 -15.72
CA THR A 180 -12.36 10.93 -16.26
C THR A 180 -11.71 12.29 -16.50
#